data_AF-A0A1C5ASA6-F1
#
_entry.id   AF-A0A1C5ASA6-F1
#
_cell.length_a   1.000
_cell.length_b   1.000
_cell.length_c   1.000
_cell.angle_alpha   90.00
_cell.angle_beta   90.00
_cell.angle_gamma   90.00
#
_symmetry.space_group_name_H-M   'P 1'
#
loop_
_entity.id
_entity.type
_entity.pdbx_description
1 polymer ?
#
loop_
_entity_poly.entity_id
_entity_poly.type
_entity_poly.pdbx_seq_one_letter_code
_entity_poly.pdbx_strand_id
1 'polypeptide(L)'
;MLSYPATIPLSNRTLNHLAERIRSHRKQRRSRWRRLNPGRQSLLALAHLRNGDTYTRLAAGFEIGVATAWRYVQEAIALLSAAAEDLDTVMRRIR
;
A
#
# COMPACT_ATOMS: atom_id res chain seq x y z
N MET A 1 17.43 3.55 6.43
CA MET A 1 16.46 4.63 6.73
C MET A 1 15.59 4.85 5.50
N LEU A 2 14.27 4.92 5.65
CA LEU A 2 13.34 5.30 4.59
C LEU A 2 12.61 6.56 5.07
N SER A 3 13.08 7.74 4.68
CA SER A 3 12.43 9.01 4.98
C SER A 3 11.79 9.54 3.71
N TYR A 4 10.47 9.47 3.65
CA TYR A 4 9.66 10.32 2.78
C TYR A 4 9.29 11.55 3.61
N PRO A 5 9.46 12.79 3.10
CA PRO A 5 9.18 14.01 3.85
C PRO A 5 7.67 14.27 3.89
N ALA A 6 6.95 13.41 4.60
CA ALA A 6 5.62 13.68 5.10
C ALA A 6 5.54 13.11 6.51
N THR A 7 5.19 13.96 7.47
CA THR A 7 4.88 13.53 8.84
C THR A 7 3.53 12.83 8.80
N ILE A 8 3.53 11.56 8.39
CA ILE A 8 2.34 10.72 8.48
C ILE A 8 2.33 10.16 9.90
N PRO A 9 1.28 10.37 10.72
CA PRO A 9 1.18 9.73 12.04
C PRO A 9 0.83 8.23 11.87
N LEU A 10 1.60 7.51 11.07
CA LEU A 10 1.35 6.15 10.63
C LEU A 10 1.89 5.18 11.68
N SER A 11 1.03 4.33 12.24
CA SER A 11 1.50 3.25 13.10
C SER A 11 2.40 2.33 12.28
N ASN A 12 3.61 2.03 12.81
CA ASN A 12 4.51 1.02 12.24
C ASN A 12 3.78 -0.33 12.05
N ARG A 13 2.76 -0.61 12.85
CA ARG A 13 1.93 -1.81 12.72
C ARG A 13 1.18 -1.86 11.39
N THR A 14 0.54 -0.77 10.99
CA THR A 14 -0.22 -0.69 9.74
C THR A 14 0.69 -0.77 8.52
N LEU A 15 1.85 -0.10 8.58
CA LEU A 15 2.87 -0.18 7.53
C LEU A 15 3.38 -1.61 7.36
N ASN A 16 3.76 -2.27 8.46
CA ASN A 16 4.28 -3.64 8.43
C ASN A 16 3.21 -4.64 7.98
N HIS A 17 1.95 -4.46 8.41
CA HIS A 17 0.84 -5.30 7.98
C HIS A 17 0.65 -5.26 6.46
N LEU A 18 0.60 -4.06 5.87
CA LEU A 18 0.47 -3.92 4.42
C LEU A 18 1.72 -4.43 3.68
N ALA A 19 2.92 -4.21 4.22
CA ALA A 19 4.16 -4.69 3.61
C ALA A 19 4.20 -6.22 3.54
N GLU A 20 3.71 -6.90 4.58
CA GLU A 20 3.61 -8.36 4.62
C GLU A 20 2.60 -8.89 3.59
N ARG A 21 1.45 -8.25 3.43
CA ARG A 21 0.48 -8.63 2.39
C ARG A 21 1.06 -8.48 0.99
N ILE A 22 1.75 -7.36 0.71
CA ILE A 22 2.44 -7.14 -0.57
C ILE A 22 3.52 -8.21 -0.81
N ARG A 23 4.31 -8.53 0.23
CA ARG A 23 5.35 -9.57 0.17
C ARG A 23 4.74 -10.93 -0.19
N SER A 24 3.70 -11.33 0.53
CA SER A 24 2.98 -12.59 0.30
C SER A 24 2.37 -12.66 -1.10
N HIS A 25 1.71 -11.58 -1.55
CA HIS A 25 1.12 -11.51 -2.88
C HIS A 25 2.17 -11.59 -4.00
N ARG A 26 3.30 -10.88 -3.87
CA ARG A 26 4.40 -10.95 -4.85
C ARG A 26 5.02 -12.34 -4.91
N LYS A 27 5.13 -13.04 -3.78
CA LYS A 27 5.62 -14.44 -3.71
C LYS A 27 4.70 -15.38 -4.49
N GLN A 28 3.38 -15.26 -4.30
CA GLN A 28 2.39 -16.07 -5.01
C GLN A 28 2.41 -15.82 -6.53
N ARG A 29 2.47 -14.55 -6.95
CA ARG A 29 2.45 -14.17 -8.37
C ARG A 29 3.80 -14.26 -9.09
N ARG A 30 4.87 -14.68 -8.40
CA ARG A 30 6.28 -14.64 -8.87
C ARG A 30 6.68 -13.31 -9.54
N SER A 31 6.20 -12.18 -9.02
CA SER A 31 6.54 -10.85 -9.55
C SER A 31 7.98 -10.49 -9.13
N ARG A 32 8.97 -10.87 -9.95
CA ARG A 32 10.42 -10.72 -9.64
C ARG A 32 10.96 -9.29 -9.81
N TRP A 33 10.29 -8.40 -10.54
CA TRP A 33 10.82 -7.08 -10.88
C TRP A 33 9.85 -5.94 -10.53
N ARG A 34 10.13 -5.24 -9.43
CA ARG A 34 9.38 -4.07 -8.96
C ARG A 34 10.38 -3.00 -8.50
N ARG A 35 10.16 -1.73 -8.86
CA ARG A 35 11.05 -0.62 -8.49
C ARG A 35 11.08 -0.33 -6.99
N LEU A 36 9.96 -0.54 -6.29
CA LEU A 36 9.90 -0.38 -4.84
C LEU A 36 9.86 -1.74 -4.13
N ASN A 37 10.60 -1.82 -3.02
CA ASN A 37 10.44 -2.91 -2.06
C ASN A 37 9.05 -2.83 -1.39
N PRO A 38 8.54 -3.93 -0.78
CA PRO A 38 7.21 -3.94 -0.19
C PRO A 38 6.97 -2.82 0.83
N GLY A 39 7.95 -2.48 1.67
CA GLY A 39 7.83 -1.41 2.67
C GLY A 39 7.67 -0.02 2.05
N ARG A 40 8.46 0.31 1.02
CA ARG A 40 8.31 1.57 0.27
C ARG A 40 6.98 1.61 -0.49
N GLN A 41 6.52 0.49 -1.04
CA GLN A 41 5.22 0.42 -1.68
C GLN A 41 4.08 0.66 -0.67
N SER A 42 4.18 0.07 0.53
CA SER A 42 3.22 0.30 1.62
C SER A 42 3.19 1.76 2.04
N LEU A 43 4.36 2.38 2.21
CA LEU A 43 4.43 3.80 2.56
C LEU A 43 3.80 4.68 1.48
N LEU A 44 4.10 4.42 0.20
CA LEU A 44 3.51 5.15 -0.93
C LEU A 44 1.99 5.03 -0.93
N ALA A 45 1.47 3.81 -0.77
CA ALA A 45 0.03 3.56 -0.75
C ALA A 45 -0.65 4.25 0.44
N LEU A 46 -0.05 4.20 1.62
CA LEU A 46 -0.62 4.82 2.82
C LEU A 46 -0.53 6.35 2.78
N ALA A 47 0.50 6.92 2.15
CA ALA A 47 0.55 8.36 1.88
C ALA A 47 -0.63 8.81 0.98
N HIS A 48 -0.93 8.05 -0.08
CA HIS A 48 -2.11 8.31 -0.90
C HIS A 48 -3.42 8.18 -0.11
N LEU A 49 -3.62 7.04 0.57
CA LEU A 49 -4.88 6.71 1.24
C LEU A 49 -5.18 7.61 2.43
N ARG A 50 -4.16 8.07 3.15
CA ARG A 50 -4.35 8.86 4.37
C ARG A 50 -4.27 10.36 4.14
N ASN A 51 -3.36 10.81 3.29
CA ASN A 51 -3.12 12.24 3.09
C ASN A 51 -3.73 12.76 1.79
N GLY A 52 -4.24 11.87 0.93
CA GLY A 52 -4.72 12.26 -0.40
C GLY A 52 -3.60 12.74 -1.33
N ASP A 53 -2.35 12.35 -1.08
CA ASP A 53 -1.21 12.77 -1.91
C ASP A 53 -1.43 12.33 -3.37
N THR A 54 -1.25 13.26 -4.30
CA THR A 54 -1.45 13.01 -5.73
C THR A 54 -0.43 12.01 -6.27
N TYR A 55 -0.79 11.27 -7.32
CA TYR A 55 0.12 10.32 -7.94
C TYR A 55 1.40 10.99 -8.48
N THR A 56 1.33 12.25 -8.91
CA THR A 56 2.48 13.03 -9.36
C THR A 56 3.44 13.35 -8.22
N ARG A 57 2.92 13.77 -7.05
CA ARG A 57 3.72 14.03 -5.85
C ARG A 57 4.37 12.75 -5.31
N LEU A 58 3.63 11.66 -5.30
CA LEU A 58 4.15 10.35 -4.90
C LEU A 58 5.21 9.84 -5.87
N ALA A 59 4.98 9.97 -7.17
CA ALA A 59 5.93 9.59 -8.20
C ALA A 59 7.27 10.33 -8.05
N ALA A 60 7.21 11.65 -7.86
CA ALA A 60 8.39 12.48 -7.63
C ALA A 60 9.14 12.05 -6.36
N GLY A 61 8.46 11.97 -5.21
CA GLY A 61 9.14 11.66 -3.94
C GLY A 61 9.55 10.20 -3.75
N PHE A 62 9.11 9.28 -4.61
CA PHE A 62 9.58 7.89 -4.64
C PHE A 62 10.50 7.58 -5.84
N GLU A 63 10.76 8.56 -6.71
CA GLU A 63 11.58 8.45 -7.92
C GLU A 63 11.10 7.34 -8.89
N ILE A 64 9.79 7.30 -9.11
CA ILE A 64 9.12 6.36 -10.01
C ILE A 64 8.21 7.09 -10.99
N GLY A 65 7.81 6.45 -12.07
CA GLY A 65 6.81 7.02 -12.99
C GLY A 65 5.41 7.07 -12.37
N VAL A 66 4.59 8.05 -12.78
CA VAL A 66 3.20 8.24 -12.31
C VAL A 66 2.35 6.98 -12.50
N ALA A 67 2.46 6.31 -13.64
CA ALA A 67 1.77 5.04 -13.89
C ALA A 67 2.21 3.92 -12.91
N THR A 68 3.46 3.95 -12.44
CA THR A 68 3.94 2.99 -11.42
C THR A 68 3.39 3.33 -10.05
N ALA A 69 3.31 4.62 -9.69
CA ALA A 69 2.68 5.07 -8.45
C ALA A 69 1.19 4.66 -8.42
N TRP A 70 0.44 4.93 -9.50
CA TRP A 70 -0.95 4.50 -9.66
C TRP A 70 -1.12 2.99 -9.49
N ARG A 71 -0.34 2.19 -10.24
CA ARG A 71 -0.38 0.72 -10.15
C ARG A 71 -0.12 0.21 -8.73
N TYR A 72 0.82 0.83 -8.02
CA TYR A 72 1.17 0.42 -6.66
C TYR A 72 0.11 0.76 -5.63
N VAL A 73 -0.57 1.90 -5.79
CA VAL A 73 -1.74 2.25 -4.98
C VAL A 73 -2.88 1.29 -5.25
N GLN A 74 -3.22 1.02 -6.51
CA GLN A 74 -4.32 0.11 -6.86
C GLN A 74 -4.08 -1.32 -6.36
N GLU A 75 -2.85 -1.82 -6.45
CA GLU A 75 -2.50 -3.13 -5.88
C GLU A 75 -2.66 -3.16 -4.34
N ALA A 76 -2.26 -2.09 -3.65
CA ALA A 76 -2.44 -2.01 -2.20
C ALA A 76 -3.93 -1.96 -1.82
N ILE A 77 -4.75 -1.20 -2.56
CA ILE A 77 -6.20 -1.15 -2.38
C ILE A 77 -6.79 -2.55 -2.57
N ALA A 78 -6.48 -3.23 -3.67
CA ALA A 78 -6.98 -4.58 -3.93
C ALA A 78 -6.61 -5.58 -2.82
N LEU A 79 -5.37 -5.50 -2.30
CA LEU A 79 -4.92 -6.35 -1.20
C LEU A 79 -5.61 -6.03 0.13
N LEU A 80 -5.92 -4.77 0.40
CA LEU A 80 -6.69 -4.37 1.58
C LEU A 80 -8.16 -4.77 1.45
N SER A 81 -8.77 -4.60 0.28
CA SER A 81 -10.14 -5.02 0.01
C SER A 81 -10.30 -6.54 0.13
N ALA A 82 -9.34 -7.32 -0.39
CA ALA A 82 -9.34 -8.77 -0.22
C ALA A 82 -9.06 -9.23 1.23
N ALA A 83 -8.53 -8.34 2.07
CA ALA A 83 -8.22 -8.59 3.46
C ALA A 83 -9.34 -8.18 4.42
N ALA A 84 -10.21 -7.26 4.00
CA ALA A 84 -11.37 -6.86 4.76
C ALA A 84 -12.33 -8.06 4.85
N GLU A 85 -12.91 -8.27 6.04
CA GLU A 85 -14.07 -9.16 6.14
C GLU A 85 -15.15 -8.63 5.19
N ASP A 86 -15.76 -9.53 4.42
CA ASP A 86 -16.87 -9.17 3.55
C ASP A 86 -17.97 -8.50 4.39
N LEU A 87 -18.64 -7.48 3.83
CA LEU A 87 -19.67 -6.72 4.54
C LEU A 87 -20.72 -7.65 5.14
N ASP A 88 -21.06 -8.72 4.43
CA ASP A 88 -22.01 -9.75 4.88
C ASP A 88 -21.49 -10.54 6.09
N THR A 89 -20.17 -10.81 6.14
CA THR A 89 -19.52 -11.50 7.26
C THR A 89 -19.49 -10.61 8.51
N VAL A 90 -19.19 -9.32 8.34
CA VAL A 90 -19.21 -8.34 9.42
C VAL A 90 -20.63 -8.16 9.96
N MET A 91 -21.64 -8.04 9.08
CA MET A 91 -23.03 -7.90 9.49
C MET A 91 -23.57 -9.13 10.23
N ARG A 92 -23.15 -10.34 9.87
CA ARG A 92 -23.52 -11.57 10.61
C ARG A 92 -22.91 -11.64 12.00
N ARG A 93 -21.72 -11.06 12.20
CA ARG A 93 -21.02 -11.08 13.49
C ARG A 93 -21.57 -10.07 14.50
N ILE A 94 -22.17 -8.99 14.01
CA ILE A 94 -22.78 -7.92 14.83
C ILE A 94 -24.22 -8.29 15.25
N ARG A 95 -24.81 -9.32 14.65
CA ARG A 95 -26.15 -9.81 14.97
C ARG A 95 -26.18 -10.75 16.17
#